data_AF-A0A7Y9X4Z2-F1
#
_entry.id   AF-A0A7Y9X4Z2-F1
#
_cell.length_a   1.000
_cell.length_b   1.000
_cell.length_c   1.000
_cell.angle_alpha   90.00
_cell.angle_beta   90.00
_cell.angle_gamma   90.00
#
_symmetry.space_group_name_H-M   'P 1'
#
loop_
_entity.id
_entity.type
_entity.pdbx_description
1 polymer ?
#
loop_
_entity_poly.entity_id
_entity_poly.type
_entity_poly.pdbx_seq_one_letter_code
_entity_poly.pdbx_strand_id
1 'polypeptide(L)'
;MTGRRQAGRGPRSGIPGLVGGGERRARFVERAAGGDRGSFTAELAAGLPALLLLLLAGLTAVNAVTAQAGCLHAAREAALAAARGGDGSAAAGRAAPPGASVTVSVDGNRVQATVRAPVRTLGGRLPRVTVVATAVAAVEPGAAEGDW
;
A
#
# COMPACT_ATOMS: atom_id res chain seq x y z
N MET A 1 -67.97 58.56 -34.44
CA MET A 1 -67.94 58.42 -32.95
C MET A 1 -67.03 57.24 -32.66
N THR A 2 -65.90 57.26 -31.96
CA THR A 2 -65.15 58.20 -31.11
C THR A 2 -63.90 57.36 -30.77
N GLY A 3 -62.65 57.69 -31.12
CA GLY A 3 -61.90 58.83 -30.63
C GLY A 3 -61.46 58.62 -29.18
N ARG A 4 -60.39 57.85 -28.90
CA ARG A 4 -59.69 57.95 -27.59
C ARG A 4 -58.18 57.78 -27.74
N ARG A 5 -57.50 58.93 -27.71
CA ARG A 5 -56.07 59.07 -27.37
C ARG A 5 -55.84 58.57 -25.93
N GLN A 6 -54.67 58.04 -25.64
CA GLN A 6 -53.81 58.61 -24.60
C GLN A 6 -52.35 58.17 -24.75
N ALA A 7 -51.49 59.18 -24.66
CA ALA A 7 -50.05 59.11 -24.66
C ALA A 7 -49.54 58.93 -23.23
N GLY A 8 -48.39 58.28 -23.07
CA GLY A 8 -47.66 58.24 -21.81
C GLY A 8 -46.26 57.67 -22.01
N ARG A 9 -45.30 58.55 -22.31
CA ARG A 9 -43.87 58.25 -22.26
C ARG A 9 -43.28 58.88 -21.00
N GLY A 10 -42.54 58.09 -20.22
CA GLY A 10 -41.71 58.57 -19.12
C GLY A 10 -40.49 57.64 -18.95
N PRO A 11 -39.26 58.16 -18.76
CA PRO A 11 -38.02 57.38 -18.77
C PRO A 11 -37.54 57.06 -17.35
N ARG A 12 -36.91 55.90 -17.14
CA ARG A 12 -36.03 55.69 -15.98
C ARG A 12 -34.81 54.84 -16.35
N SER A 13 -33.67 55.52 -16.43
CA SER A 13 -32.33 55.00 -16.24
C SER A 13 -32.04 54.80 -14.75
N GLY A 14 -31.26 53.77 -14.38
CA GLY A 14 -30.52 53.81 -13.11
C GLY A 14 -30.22 52.50 -12.37
N ILE A 15 -29.18 51.76 -12.82
CA ILE A 15 -28.04 51.15 -12.07
C ILE A 15 -28.25 50.26 -10.80
N PRO A 16 -27.24 49.46 -10.35
CA PRO A 16 -27.35 48.01 -10.19
C PRO A 16 -27.35 47.53 -8.73
N GLY A 17 -28.19 46.54 -8.42
CA GLY A 17 -28.23 45.89 -7.10
C GLY A 17 -27.56 44.53 -7.12
N LEU A 18 -26.38 44.45 -6.50
CA LEU A 18 -25.68 43.24 -6.10
C LEU A 18 -26.58 42.29 -5.29
N VAL A 19 -26.79 41.09 -5.80
CA VAL A 19 -27.17 39.88 -5.04
C VAL A 19 -26.43 38.75 -5.78
N GLY A 20 -25.34 38.18 -5.26
CA GLY A 20 -25.33 37.33 -4.08
C GLY A 20 -25.57 35.88 -4.51
N GLY A 21 -24.58 35.00 -4.29
CA GLY A 21 -24.79 33.56 -4.32
C GLY A 21 -24.19 32.84 -5.52
N GLY A 22 -22.97 32.33 -5.35
CA GLY A 22 -22.33 31.43 -6.29
C GLY A 22 -21.53 30.35 -5.57
N GLU A 23 -22.00 29.88 -4.41
CA GLU A 23 -21.53 28.62 -3.84
C GLU A 23 -21.84 27.51 -4.84
N ARG A 24 -20.84 27.16 -5.66
CA ARG A 24 -20.84 25.94 -6.46
C ARG A 24 -20.67 24.76 -5.51
N ARG A 25 -21.74 24.47 -4.76
CA ARG A 25 -21.97 23.16 -4.15
C ARG A 25 -21.91 22.16 -5.30
N ALA A 26 -20.82 21.42 -5.35
CA ALA A 26 -20.67 20.23 -6.15
C ALA A 26 -21.77 19.25 -5.72
N ARG A 27 -22.94 19.39 -6.35
CA ARG A 27 -24.03 18.42 -6.26
C ARG A 27 -23.63 17.25 -7.15
N PHE A 28 -22.80 16.37 -6.60
CA PHE A 28 -22.91 14.94 -6.90
C PHE A 28 -24.24 14.47 -6.28
N VAL A 29 -25.35 14.86 -6.90
CA VAL A 29 -26.61 14.14 -6.71
C VAL A 29 -26.52 12.98 -7.68
N GLU A 30 -25.92 11.91 -7.18
CA GLU A 30 -26.01 10.58 -7.77
C GLU A 30 -27.51 10.27 -7.86
N ARG A 31 -28.07 10.33 -9.07
CA ARG A 31 -29.46 9.97 -9.30
C ARG A 31 -29.57 8.45 -9.19
N ALA A 32 -29.83 7.98 -7.98
CA ALA A 32 -30.48 6.71 -7.76
C ALA A 32 -31.91 6.80 -8.32
N ALA A 33 -32.14 6.25 -9.51
CA ALA A 33 -33.48 6.15 -10.07
C ALA A 33 -33.65 4.85 -10.87
N GLY A 34 -34.22 3.83 -10.21
CA GLY A 34 -35.25 2.94 -10.76
C GLY A 34 -34.82 1.74 -11.62
N GLY A 35 -34.92 0.53 -11.07
CA GLY A 35 -35.16 -0.69 -11.85
C GLY A 35 -34.66 -1.97 -11.20
N ASP A 36 -35.53 -2.67 -10.46
CA ASP A 36 -35.29 -4.00 -9.88
C ASP A 36 -34.83 -5.08 -10.89
N ARG A 37 -34.91 -4.80 -12.20
CA ARG A 37 -34.46 -5.72 -13.28
C ARG A 37 -33.06 -5.42 -13.84
N GLY A 38 -32.40 -4.35 -13.40
CA GLY A 38 -31.01 -4.00 -13.77
C GLY A 38 -30.03 -3.99 -12.60
N SER A 39 -30.55 -4.04 -11.36
CA SER A 39 -29.75 -3.99 -10.13
C SER A 39 -28.75 -5.13 -10.05
N PHE A 40 -29.18 -6.38 -10.31
CA PHE A 40 -28.30 -7.55 -10.20
C PHE A 40 -27.10 -7.48 -11.14
N THR A 41 -27.30 -7.03 -12.39
CA THR A 41 -26.20 -6.86 -13.35
C THR A 41 -25.30 -5.70 -12.95
N ALA A 42 -25.84 -4.59 -12.44
CA ALA A 42 -25.06 -3.46 -11.96
C ALA A 42 -24.25 -3.82 -10.69
N GLU A 43 -24.85 -4.58 -9.77
CA GLU A 43 -24.20 -5.10 -8.57
C GLU A 43 -23.06 -6.05 -8.91
N LEU A 44 -23.25 -6.99 -9.85
CA LEU A 44 -22.17 -7.85 -10.30
C LEU A 44 -21.10 -7.09 -11.08
N ALA A 45 -21.48 -6.08 -11.89
CA ALA A 45 -20.54 -5.24 -12.62
C ALA A 45 -19.60 -4.48 -11.69
N ALA A 46 -20.07 -4.05 -10.51
CA ALA A 46 -19.23 -3.41 -9.49
C ALA A 46 -18.58 -4.43 -8.52
N GLY A 47 -19.29 -5.49 -8.17
CA GLY A 47 -18.89 -6.48 -7.16
C GLY A 47 -17.79 -7.42 -7.64
N LEU A 48 -17.83 -7.88 -8.89
CA LEU A 48 -16.80 -8.77 -9.43
C LEU A 48 -15.41 -8.09 -9.48
N PRO A 49 -15.25 -6.85 -9.99
CA PRO A 49 -13.97 -6.15 -9.90
C PRO A 49 -13.49 -5.94 -8.47
N ALA A 50 -14.39 -5.57 -7.55
CA ALA A 50 -14.04 -5.39 -6.14
C ALA A 50 -13.54 -6.70 -5.49
N LEU A 51 -14.23 -7.82 -5.76
CA LEU A 51 -13.83 -9.14 -5.27
C LEU A 51 -12.48 -9.59 -5.86
N LEU A 52 -12.25 -9.35 -7.15
CA LEU A 52 -10.97 -9.64 -7.79
C LEU A 52 -9.83 -8.82 -7.18
N LEU A 53 -10.04 -7.52 -6.93
CA LEU A 53 -9.06 -6.67 -6.25
C LEU A 53 -8.78 -7.15 -4.83
N LEU A 54 -9.82 -7.52 -4.08
CA LEU A 54 -9.68 -8.08 -2.73
C LEU A 54 -8.90 -9.40 -2.74
N LEU A 55 -9.20 -10.29 -3.69
CA LEU A 55 -8.48 -11.55 -3.85
C LEU A 55 -7.00 -11.32 -4.20
N LEU A 56 -6.71 -10.44 -5.17
CA LEU A 56 -5.34 -10.10 -5.55
C LEU A 56 -4.55 -9.46 -4.39
N ALA A 57 -5.20 -8.61 -3.61
CA ALA A 57 -4.62 -8.03 -2.40
C ALA A 57 -4.35 -9.11 -1.35
N GLY A 58 -5.29 -10.02 -1.12
CA GLY A 58 -5.13 -11.15 -0.19
C GLY A 58 -3.98 -12.07 -0.58
N LEU A 59 -3.89 -12.48 -1.85
CA LEU A 59 -2.80 -13.31 -2.34
C LEU A 59 -1.44 -12.59 -2.27
N THR A 60 -1.42 -11.28 -2.53
CA THR A 60 -0.21 -10.46 -2.37
C THR A 60 0.23 -10.41 -0.91
N ALA A 61 -0.71 -10.27 0.02
CA ALA A 61 -0.43 -10.28 1.46
C ALA A 61 0.14 -11.63 1.92
N VAL A 62 -0.47 -12.75 1.50
CA VAL A 62 0.03 -14.09 1.80
C VAL A 62 1.46 -14.26 1.27
N ASN A 63 1.73 -13.88 0.02
CA ASN A 63 3.07 -13.95 -0.56
C ASN A 63 4.09 -13.11 0.24
N ALA A 64 3.70 -11.90 0.67
CA ALA A 64 4.55 -11.05 1.49
C ALA A 64 4.85 -11.68 2.86
N VAL A 65 3.85 -12.27 3.53
CA VAL A 65 4.01 -12.95 4.81
C VAL A 65 4.92 -14.18 4.68
N THR A 66 4.75 -14.99 3.62
CA THR A 66 5.63 -16.13 3.37
C THR A 66 7.08 -15.70 3.15
N ALA A 67 7.31 -14.63 2.38
CA ALA A 67 8.65 -14.07 2.19
C ALA A 67 9.23 -13.50 3.49
N GLN A 68 8.42 -12.81 4.31
CA GLN A 68 8.83 -12.29 5.62
C GLN A 68 9.24 -13.43 6.56
N ALA A 69 8.47 -14.53 6.61
CA ALA A 69 8.79 -15.71 7.42
C ALA A 69 10.10 -16.36 6.97
N GLY A 70 10.33 -16.48 5.65
CA GLY A 70 11.59 -16.96 5.09
C GLY A 70 12.78 -16.06 5.43
N CYS A 71 12.61 -14.74 5.35
CA CYS A 71 13.64 -13.78 5.77
C CYS A 71 13.98 -13.92 7.25
N LEU A 72 12.97 -14.09 8.11
CA LEU A 72 13.18 -14.26 9.55
C LEU A 72 13.91 -15.58 9.86
N HIS A 73 13.53 -16.67 9.19
CA HIS A 73 14.21 -17.95 9.34
C HIS A 73 15.68 -17.85 8.91
N ALA A 74 15.95 -17.26 7.74
CA ALA A 74 17.31 -17.04 7.26
C ALA A 74 18.13 -16.13 8.17
N ALA A 75 17.54 -15.05 8.68
CA ALA A 75 18.20 -14.14 9.64
C ALA A 75 18.57 -14.90 10.92
N ARG A 76 17.67 -15.74 11.43
CA ARG A 76 17.92 -16.55 12.62
C ARG A 76 19.07 -17.52 12.41
N GLU A 77 19.08 -18.26 11.31
CA GLU A 77 20.16 -19.21 10.98
C GLU A 77 21.51 -18.49 10.82
N ALA A 78 21.51 -17.31 10.20
CA ALA A 78 22.69 -16.48 10.06
C ALA A 78 23.24 -16.01 11.40
N ALA A 79 22.37 -15.48 12.27
CA ALA A 79 22.75 -14.99 13.59
C ALA A 79 23.31 -16.11 14.47
N LEU A 80 22.68 -17.29 14.46
CA LEU A 80 23.15 -18.45 15.22
C LEU A 80 24.45 -19.02 14.69
N ALA A 81 24.63 -19.09 13.37
CA ALA A 81 25.88 -19.56 12.79
C ALA A 81 27.05 -18.61 13.12
N ALA A 82 26.86 -17.29 12.98
CA ALA A 82 27.88 -16.31 13.32
C ALA A 82 28.11 -16.18 14.83
N ALA A 83 27.09 -16.39 15.67
CA ALA A 83 27.27 -16.45 17.13
C ALA A 83 28.20 -17.59 17.57
N ARG A 84 28.27 -18.68 16.78
CA ARG A 84 29.19 -19.81 16.98
C ARG A 84 30.55 -19.62 16.31
N GLY A 85 30.84 -18.44 15.77
CA GLY A 85 32.07 -18.18 14.99
C GLY A 85 32.06 -18.74 13.57
N GLY A 86 30.92 -19.24 13.07
CA GLY A 86 30.77 -19.73 11.71
C GLY A 86 30.39 -18.65 10.69
N ASP A 87 30.36 -19.01 9.41
CA ASP A 87 29.93 -18.11 8.33
C ASP A 87 28.39 -17.96 8.31
N GLY A 88 27.91 -16.86 8.91
CA GLY A 88 26.49 -16.51 8.95
C GLY A 88 25.87 -16.25 7.57
N SER A 89 26.63 -15.67 6.64
CA SER A 89 26.19 -15.42 5.25
C SER A 89 25.93 -16.71 4.48
N ALA A 90 26.84 -17.69 4.60
CA ALA A 90 26.68 -19.00 3.98
C ALA A 90 25.48 -19.77 4.57
N ALA A 91 25.26 -19.66 5.89
CA ALA A 91 24.09 -20.25 6.55
C ALA A 91 22.78 -19.61 6.07
N ALA A 92 22.73 -18.28 6.00
CA ALA A 92 21.59 -17.55 5.49
C ALA A 92 21.25 -17.93 4.03
N GLY A 93 22.27 -18.05 3.18
CA GLY A 93 22.10 -18.32 1.75
C GLY A 93 21.35 -19.62 1.44
N ARG A 94 21.39 -20.61 2.34
CA ARG A 94 20.63 -21.87 2.20
C ARG A 94 19.15 -21.74 2.55
N ALA A 95 18.79 -20.75 3.36
CA ALA A 95 17.44 -20.53 3.87
C ALA A 95 16.77 -19.27 3.30
N ALA A 96 17.52 -18.37 2.68
CA ALA A 96 17.05 -17.08 2.22
C ALA A 96 16.12 -17.19 0.99
N PRO A 97 15.06 -16.37 0.92
CA PRO A 97 14.23 -16.28 -0.28
C PRO A 97 15.03 -15.84 -1.52
N PRO A 98 14.57 -16.17 -2.74
CA PRO A 98 15.22 -15.74 -3.98
C PRO A 98 15.36 -14.22 -4.07
N GLY A 99 16.55 -13.75 -4.47
CA GLY A 99 16.84 -12.32 -4.60
C GLY A 99 16.97 -11.57 -3.27
N ALA A 100 17.07 -12.29 -2.15
CA ALA A 100 17.31 -11.67 -0.85
C ALA A 100 18.78 -11.23 -0.70
N SER A 101 18.98 -10.10 -0.01
CA SER A 101 20.28 -9.64 0.45
C SER A 101 20.43 -9.91 1.95
N VAL A 102 21.58 -10.41 2.36
CA VAL A 102 21.89 -10.74 3.76
C VAL A 102 22.99 -9.82 4.25
N THR A 103 22.86 -9.31 5.46
CA THR A 103 23.89 -8.54 6.16
C THR A 103 24.04 -9.11 7.57
N VAL A 104 25.25 -9.45 7.97
CA VAL A 104 25.57 -9.94 9.32
C VAL A 104 26.59 -8.99 9.92
N SER A 105 26.34 -8.54 11.15
CA SER A 105 27.24 -7.69 11.93
C SER A 105 27.41 -8.27 13.31
N VAL A 106 28.65 -8.29 13.79
CA VAL A 106 28.99 -8.70 15.16
C VAL A 106 29.35 -7.43 15.93
N ASP A 107 28.68 -7.21 17.06
CA ASP A 107 28.89 -6.08 17.96
C ASP A 107 29.12 -6.62 19.38
N GLY A 108 30.39 -6.65 19.78
CA GLY A 108 30.83 -7.23 21.06
C GLY A 108 30.33 -8.66 21.23
N ASN A 109 29.44 -8.87 22.21
CA ASN A 109 28.87 -10.19 22.53
C ASN A 109 27.52 -10.46 21.83
N ARG A 110 27.18 -9.71 20.78
CA ARG A 110 25.92 -9.89 20.03
C ARG A 110 26.19 -9.96 18.53
N VAL A 111 25.49 -10.88 17.88
CA VAL A 111 25.43 -10.97 16.42
C VAL A 111 24.05 -10.51 15.98
N GLN A 112 24.01 -9.59 15.03
CA GLN A 112 22.79 -9.16 14.36
C GLN A 112 22.85 -9.57 12.89
N ALA A 113 21.82 -10.27 12.43
CA ALA A 113 21.66 -10.61 11.03
C ALA A 113 20.37 -9.98 10.50
N THR A 114 20.46 -9.32 9.34
CA THR A 114 19.33 -8.71 8.64
C THR A 114 19.22 -9.28 7.24
N VAL A 115 18.03 -9.72 6.89
CA VAL A 115 17.70 -10.25 5.55
C VAL A 115 16.62 -9.37 4.93
N ARG A 116 16.83 -8.96 3.69
CA ARG A 116 15.88 -8.16 2.91
C ARG A 116 15.53 -8.90 1.64
N ALA A 117 14.25 -9.02 1.31
CA ALA A 117 13.82 -9.68 0.08
C ALA A 117 12.79 -8.83 -0.68
N PRO A 118 12.90 -8.74 -2.02
CA PRO A 118 11.88 -8.12 -2.85
C PRO A 118 10.72 -9.09 -3.10
N VAL A 119 9.50 -8.67 -2.75
CA VAL A 119 8.25 -9.39 -3.00
C VAL A 119 7.54 -8.76 -4.19
N ARG A 120 7.19 -9.59 -5.17
CA ARG A 120 6.37 -9.18 -6.31
C ARG A 120 4.90 -9.23 -5.91
N THR A 121 4.20 -8.12 -6.10
CA THR A 121 2.75 -8.03 -5.96
C THR A 121 2.05 -8.66 -7.17
N LEU A 122 0.88 -9.25 -6.96
CA LEU A 122 0.10 -9.84 -8.05
C LEU A 122 -0.55 -8.73 -8.88
N GLY A 123 0.06 -8.46 -10.04
CA GLY A 123 -0.29 -7.39 -10.96
C GLY A 123 0.99 -6.85 -11.58
N GLY A 124 1.28 -7.22 -12.84
CA GLY A 124 2.61 -7.08 -13.47
C GLY A 124 3.20 -5.67 -13.58
N ARG A 125 2.44 -4.62 -13.20
CA ARG A 125 2.88 -3.21 -13.20
C ARG A 125 2.97 -2.58 -11.81
N LEU A 126 2.66 -3.32 -10.75
CA LEU A 126 2.74 -2.81 -9.40
C LEU A 126 4.18 -2.81 -8.89
N PRO A 127 4.57 -1.83 -8.06
CA PRO A 127 5.91 -1.75 -7.49
C PRO A 127 6.20 -2.96 -6.60
N ARG A 128 7.47 -3.37 -6.54
CA ARG A 128 7.92 -4.39 -5.61
C ARG A 128 7.84 -3.85 -4.18
N VAL A 129 7.36 -4.69 -3.27
CA VAL A 129 7.41 -4.43 -1.84
C VAL A 129 8.64 -5.12 -1.27
N THR A 130 9.47 -4.42 -0.51
CA THR A 130 10.62 -5.05 0.16
C THR A 130 10.22 -5.44 1.57
N VAL A 131 10.39 -6.72 1.89
CA VAL A 131 10.24 -7.24 3.25
C VAL A 131 11.62 -7.31 3.92
N VAL A 132 11.65 -7.07 5.23
CA VAL A 132 12.89 -7.01 6.02
C VAL A 132 12.67 -7.75 7.33
N ALA A 133 13.60 -8.64 7.66
CA ALA A 133 13.62 -9.32 8.95
C ALA A 133 15.01 -9.25 9.55
N THR A 134 15.04 -9.10 10.88
CA THR A 134 16.27 -9.02 11.66
C THR A 134 16.19 -10.02 12.81
N ALA A 135 17.29 -10.73 13.06
CA ALA A 135 17.46 -11.61 14.19
C ALA A 135 18.77 -11.27 14.92
N VAL A 136 18.77 -11.49 16.24
CA VAL A 136 19.93 -11.22 17.11
C VAL A 136 20.21 -12.46 17.95
N ALA A 137 21.48 -12.80 18.11
CA ALA A 137 21.95 -13.88 18.97
C ALA A 137 23.13 -13.39 19.84
N ALA A 138 23.30 -13.95 21.03
CA ALA A 138 24.50 -13.73 21.84
C ALA A 138 25.64 -14.60 21.30
N VAL A 139 26.87 -14.08 21.31
CA VAL A 139 28.07 -14.84 20.92
C VAL A 139 28.35 -15.91 21.97
N GLU A 140 28.73 -17.11 21.54
CA GLU A 140 29.10 -18.18 22.46
C GLU A 140 30.45 -17.88 23.14
N PRO A 141 30.61 -18.18 24.45
CA PRO A 141 31.89 -18.09 25.13
C PRO A 141 32.93 -18.96 24.42
N GLY A 142 34.11 -18.40 24.10
CA GLY A 142 35.16 -19.08 23.33
C GLY A 142 35.19 -18.76 21.83
N ALA A 143 34.07 -18.33 21.23
CA ALA A 143 34.06 -17.90 19.81
C ALA A 143 34.75 -16.54 19.59
N ALA A 144 34.76 -15.69 20.62
CA ALA A 144 35.49 -14.41 20.64
C ALA A 144 36.95 -14.52 21.12
N GLU A 145 37.35 -15.69 21.65
CA GLU A 145 38.67 -15.93 22.27
C GLU A 145 39.66 -16.61 21.30
N GLY A 146 39.21 -16.99 20.10
CA GLY A 146 40.01 -17.69 19.09
C GLY A 146 40.81 -16.80 18.14
N ASP A 147 41.27 -15.63 18.59
CA ASP A 147 42.12 -14.75 17.79
C ASP A 147 43.30 -14.25 18.64
N TRP A 148 44.28 -15.15 18.85
CA TRP A 148 45.73 -14.86 18.97
C TRP A 148 46.54 -16.07 18.49
#